data_AF-A0A1I3XDI6-F1
#
_entry.id   AF-A0A1I3XDI6-F1
#
_cell.length_a   1.000
_cell.length_b   1.000
_cell.length_c   1.000
_cell.angle_alpha   90.00
_cell.angle_beta   90.00
_cell.angle_gamma   90.00
#
_symmetry.space_group_name_H-M   'P 1'
#
loop_
_entity.id
_entity.type
_entity.pdbx_description
1 polymer ?
#
loop_
_entity_poly.entity_id
_entity_poly.type
_entity_poly.pdbx_seq_one_letter_code
_entity_poly.pdbx_strand_id
1 'polypeptide(L)'
;MKKYTVLFAEISKKNPDDEPDVYRFESIKEFLSFVKKVKFQEKMNFNYHYILSDSMEKTNKFQYKITEEAKHYKQFKKLLIEYMS
;
A
#
# COMPACT_ATOMS: atom_id res chain seq x y z
N MET A 1 -5.34 -11.65 -16.29
CA MET A 1 -5.09 -11.47 -14.84
C MET A 1 -5.18 -9.97 -14.54
N LYS A 2 -5.99 -9.53 -13.58
CA LYS A 2 -6.01 -8.10 -13.19
C LYS A 2 -4.62 -7.73 -12.64
N LYS A 3 -4.06 -6.61 -13.10
CA LYS A 3 -2.84 -6.03 -12.54
C LYS A 3 -3.25 -5.15 -11.37
N TYR A 4 -2.65 -5.39 -10.21
CA TYR A 4 -2.87 -4.61 -9.00
C TYR A 4 -1.59 -3.94 -8.58
N THR A 5 -1.66 -2.69 -8.15
CA THR A 5 -0.55 -2.02 -7.49
C THR A 5 -0.90 -1.87 -6.02
N VAL A 6 0.00 -2.30 -5.14
CA VAL A 6 -0.07 -2.00 -3.71
C VAL A 6 0.89 -0.87 -3.41
N LEU A 7 0.39 0.17 -2.76
CA LEU A 7 1.20 1.28 -2.27
C LEU A 7 1.11 1.32 -0.75
N PHE A 8 2.22 1.60 -0.08
CA PHE A 8 2.12 2.16 1.27
C PHE A 8 3.12 3.28 1.48
N ALA A 9 2.72 4.27 2.28
CA ALA A 9 3.51 5.45 2.60
C ALA A 9 3.80 5.51 4.10
N GLU A 10 5.02 5.89 4.46
CA GLU A 10 5.38 6.32 5.81
C GLU A 10 5.49 7.85 5.83
N ILE A 11 4.71 8.51 6.69
CA ILE A 11 4.70 9.97 6.85
C ILE A 11 5.17 10.30 8.26
N SER A 12 6.26 11.07 8.39
CA SER A 12 6.78 11.49 9.69
C SER A 12 5.77 12.36 10.42
N LYS A 13 5.47 12.05 11.69
CA LYS A 13 4.63 12.93 12.52
C LYS A 13 5.36 14.20 12.96
N LYS A 14 6.69 14.16 13.01
CA LYS A 14 7.52 15.28 13.45
C LYS A 14 7.70 16.32 12.34
N ASN A 15 7.81 15.84 11.10
CA ASN A 15 7.99 16.66 9.91
C ASN A 15 6.94 16.22 8.86
N PRO A 16 5.67 16.61 9.03
CA PRO A 16 4.60 16.16 8.15
C PRO A 16 4.69 16.72 6.72
N ASP A 17 5.48 17.79 6.52
CA ASP A 17 5.71 18.42 5.22
C ASP A 17 6.85 17.78 4.42
N ASP A 18 7.60 16.84 5.02
CA ASP A 18 8.62 16.08 4.29
C ASP A 18 7.96 15.17 3.25
N GLU A 19 8.67 14.92 2.14
CA GLU A 19 8.20 13.99 1.12
C GLU A 19 8.04 12.58 1.74
N PRO A 20 6.87 11.94 1.60
CA PRO A 20 6.63 10.64 2.21
C PRO A 20 7.46 9.55 1.55
N ASP A 21 7.95 8.61 2.36
CA ASP A 21 8.58 7.39 1.86
C ASP A 21 7.49 6.45 1.32
N VAL A 22 7.38 6.36 -0.01
CA VAL A 22 6.36 5.52 -0.69
C VAL A 22 6.98 4.25 -1.25
N TYR A 23 6.40 3.12 -0.88
CA TYR A 23 6.76 1.80 -1.37
C TYR A 23 5.69 1.31 -2.34
N ARG A 24 6.12 0.75 -3.48
CA ARG A 24 5.25 0.25 -4.55
C ARG A 24 5.53 -1.21 -4.86
N PHE A 25 4.46 -2.00 -4.98
CA PHE A 25 4.51 -3.42 -5.32
C PHE A 25 3.54 -3.71 -6.46
N GLU A 26 3.92 -4.59 -7.38
CA GLU A 26 3.12 -4.91 -8.59
C GLU A 26 2.13 -6.07 -8.34
N SER A 27 2.08 -6.58 -7.09
CA SER A 27 1.08 -7.56 -6.67
C SER A 27 0.89 -7.60 -5.16
N ILE A 28 -0.29 -8.07 -4.74
CA ILE A 28 -0.60 -8.36 -3.33
C ILE A 28 0.40 -9.37 -2.74
N LYS A 29 0.78 -10.39 -3.52
CA LYS A 29 1.72 -11.44 -3.09
C LYS A 29 3.11 -10.89 -2.80
N GLU A 30 3.60 -9.98 -3.64
CA GLU A 30 4.90 -9.33 -3.45
C GLU A 30 4.92 -8.50 -2.17
N PHE A 31 3.90 -7.66 -1.96
CA PHE A 31 3.73 -6.87 -0.73
C PHE A 31 3.71 -7.75 0.53
N LEU A 32 2.88 -8.79 0.56
CA LEU A 32 2.78 -9.69 1.73
C LEU A 32 4.10 -10.43 1.99
N SER A 33 4.83 -10.79 0.94
CA SER A 33 6.15 -11.43 1.04
C SER A 33 7.19 -10.48 1.62
N PHE A 34 7.20 -9.22 1.17
CA PHE A 34 8.07 -8.16 1.70
C PHE A 34 7.82 -7.96 3.19
N VAL A 35 6.57 -7.71 3.59
CA VAL A 35 6.19 -7.47 4.99
C VAL A 35 6.61 -8.64 5.88
N LYS A 36 6.39 -9.89 5.44
CA LYS A 36 6.82 -11.08 6.18
C LYS A 36 8.34 -11.17 6.29
N LYS A 37 9.07 -10.94 5.20
CA LYS A 37 10.54 -11.05 5.14
C LYS A 37 11.20 -10.05 6.06
N VAL A 38 10.73 -8.80 6.08
CA VAL A 38 11.34 -7.73 6.90
C VAL A 38 10.77 -7.66 8.32
N LYS A 39 9.81 -8.54 8.66
CA LYS A 39 9.06 -8.50 9.93
C LYS A 39 8.52 -7.10 10.23
N PHE A 40 7.91 -6.49 9.22
CA PHE A 40 7.47 -5.09 9.27
C PHE A 40 6.53 -4.83 10.46
N GLN A 41 6.74 -3.71 11.14
CA GLN A 41 5.91 -3.20 12.24
C GLN A 41 5.71 -1.70 12.10
N GLU A 42 4.48 -1.23 12.29
CA GLU A 42 4.16 0.19 12.28
C GLU A 42 4.78 0.89 13.49
N LYS A 43 5.49 1.99 13.24
CA LYS A 43 6.17 2.77 14.25
C LYS A 43 5.27 3.90 14.73
N MET A 44 5.28 4.18 16.04
CA MET A 44 4.40 5.19 16.63
C MET A 44 4.65 6.62 16.14
N ASN A 45 5.88 6.93 15.69
CA ASN A 45 6.28 8.26 15.20
C ASN A 45 5.92 8.51 13.72
N PHE A 46 5.28 7.54 13.05
CA PHE A 46 4.82 7.68 11.67
C PHE A 46 3.30 7.55 11.57
N ASN A 47 2.74 8.23 10.59
CA ASN A 47 1.43 7.92 10.03
C ASN A 47 1.64 7.01 8.83
N TYR A 48 0.70 6.08 8.64
CA TYR A 48 0.75 5.14 7.54
C TYR A 48 -0.47 5.33 6.65
N HIS A 49 -0.27 5.12 5.35
CA HIS A 49 -1.36 5.03 4.40
C HIS A 49 -1.10 3.86 3.45
N TYR A 50 -2.06 2.96 3.33
CA TYR A 50 -2.01 1.79 2.47
C TYR A 50 -3.10 1.88 1.42
N ILE A 51 -2.76 1.57 0.18
CA ILE A 51 -3.69 1.61 -0.95
C ILE A 51 -3.52 0.33 -1.77
N LEU A 52 -4.63 -0.33 -2.09
CA LEU A 52 -4.72 -1.27 -3.20
C LEU A 52 -5.35 -0.53 -4.38
N SER A 53 -4.70 -0.58 -5.53
CA SER A 53 -5.23 0.02 -6.75
C SER A 53 -5.31 -0.98 -7.89
N ASP A 54 -6.44 -0.96 -8.60
CA ASP A 54 -6.56 -1.55 -9.93
C ASP A 54 -5.79 -0.61 -10.88
N SER A 55 -4.59 -1.01 -11.29
CA SER A 55 -3.82 -0.24 -12.28
C SER A 55 -4.56 -0.34 -13.62
N MET A 56 -5.20 0.74 -14.08
CA MET A 56 -5.74 0.80 -15.42
C MET A 56 -4.68 1.36 -16.35
N GLU A 57 -3.99 0.46 -17.05
CA GLU A 57 -3.07 0.79 -18.13
C GLU A 57 -3.90 1.18 -19.37
N LYS A 58 -4.61 2.33 -19.29
CA LYS A 58 -5.21 2.96 -20.46
C LYS A 58 -4.39 4.19 -20.82
N THR A 59 -3.50 4.00 -21.79
CA THR A 59 -2.92 5.06 -22.65
C THR A 59 -2.35 6.26 -21.90
N ASN A 60 -1.03 6.24 -21.65
CA ASN A 60 -0.20 7.38 -21.25
C ASN A 60 -0.63 8.19 -20.02
N LYS A 61 -1.56 7.67 -19.20
CA LYS A 61 -1.97 8.28 -17.93
C LYS A 61 -2.00 7.20 -16.87
N PHE A 62 -1.17 7.33 -15.83
CA PHE A 62 -1.27 6.51 -14.63
C PHE A 62 -2.55 6.88 -13.88
N GLN A 63 -3.67 6.25 -14.27
CA GLN A 63 -4.92 6.33 -13.51
C GLN A 63 -4.97 5.14 -12.56
N TYR A 64 -4.60 5.40 -11.31
CA TYR A 64 -4.81 4.49 -10.21
C TYR A 64 -6.26 4.65 -9.73
N LYS A 65 -7.08 3.62 -9.89
CA LYS A 65 -8.36 3.56 -9.19
C LYS A 65 -8.08 2.97 -7.81
N ILE A 66 -8.32 3.72 -6.75
CA ILE A 66 -8.25 3.19 -5.37
C ILE A 66 -9.39 2.18 -5.23
N THR A 67 -9.02 0.95 -4.89
CA THR A 67 -9.95 -0.16 -4.66
C THR A 67 -10.15 -0.36 -3.17
N GLU A 68 -9.08 -0.35 -2.39
CA GLU A 68 -9.10 -0.42 -0.93
C GLU A 68 -8.09 0.55 -0.35
N GLU A 69 -8.39 1.13 0.81
CA GLU A 69 -7.48 1.99 1.56
C GLU A 69 -7.55 1.73 3.07
N ALA A 70 -6.45 1.94 3.76
CA ALA A 70 -6.40 1.87 5.22
C ALA A 70 -5.25 2.68 5.80
N LYS A 71 -5.37 3.05 7.08
CA LYS A 71 -4.30 3.73 7.84
C LYS A 71 -3.46 2.78 8.71
N HIS A 72 -3.84 1.50 8.76
CA HIS A 72 -3.20 0.49 9.59
C HIS A 72 -3.01 -0.82 8.84
N TYR A 73 -1.82 -1.42 8.97
CA TYR A 73 -1.47 -2.67 8.28
C TYR A 73 -2.43 -3.82 8.63
N LYS A 74 -2.82 -3.97 9.91
CA LYS A 74 -3.72 -5.06 10.32
C LYS A 74 -5.07 -4.99 9.60
N GLN A 75 -5.61 -3.78 9.47
CA GLN A 75 -6.86 -3.53 8.74
C GLN A 75 -6.65 -3.79 7.25
N PHE A 76 -5.60 -3.22 6.66
CA PHE A 76 -5.29 -3.38 5.24
C PHE A 76 -5.12 -4.85 4.85
N LYS A 77 -4.39 -5.63 5.66
CA LYS A 77 -4.20 -7.07 5.45
C LYS A 77 -5.52 -7.84 5.40
N LYS A 78 -6.51 -7.46 6.23
CA LYS A 78 -7.83 -8.08 6.22
C LYS A 78 -8.55 -7.80 4.90
N LEU A 79 -8.55 -6.54 4.45
CA LEU A 79 -9.11 -6.14 3.15
C LEU A 79 -8.45 -6.90 1.99
N LEU A 80 -7.12 -7.02 1.98
CA LEU A 80 -6.41 -7.77 0.96
C LEU A 80 -6.80 -9.26 0.91
N ILE A 81 -7.03 -9.89 2.06
CA ILE A 81 -7.46 -11.29 2.13
C ILE A 81 -8.89 -11.44 1.61
N GLU A 82 -9.80 -10.55 2.02
CA GLU A 82 -11.19 -10.53 1.52
C GLU A 82 -11.23 -10.30 0.00
N TYR A 83 -10.37 -9.43 -0.51
CA TYR A 83 -10.27 -9.11 -1.93
C TYR A 83 -9.66 -10.25 -2.79
N MET A 84 -8.89 -11.15 -2.19
CA MET A 84 -8.33 -12.33 -2.85
C MET A 84 -9.23 -13.57 -2.75
N SER A 85 -10.29 -13.53 -1.95
CA SER A 85 -11.23 -14.65 -1.71
C SER A 85 -12.33 -14.68 -2.77
#